data_AF-A0A350DFJ2-F1
#
_entry.id   AF-A0A350DFJ2-F1
#
_cell.length_a   1.000
_cell.length_b   1.000
_cell.length_c   1.000
_cell.angle_alpha   90.00
_cell.angle_beta   90.00
_cell.angle_gamma   90.00
#
_symmetry.space_group_name_H-M   'P 1'
#
loop_
_entity.id
_entity.type
_entity.pdbx_description
1 polymer ?
#
loop_
_entity_poly.entity_id
_entity_poly.type
_entity_poly.pdbx_seq_one_letter_code
_entity_poly.pdbx_strand_id
1 'polypeptide(L)'
;VTPDGSELRMAGLRQFAPIVNRYEAREDGTLYDRRDDRVLTPDHTIGFFVADDGQRITPGWPVNVGFSNYTQIFTDPDIRGPFMQIFVWTFVFAALTVVFTLAVGFVLASLLQWDQLKGKAIYR
;
A
#
# COMPACT_ATOMS: atom_id res chain seq x y z
N VAL A 1 24.15 -21.95 31.85
CA VAL A 1 24.59 -22.73 30.68
C VAL A 1 24.14 -24.17 30.88
N THR A 2 23.60 -24.82 29.85
CA THR A 2 23.30 -26.26 29.90
C THR A 2 24.60 -27.08 29.83
N PRO A 3 24.57 -28.40 30.11
CA PRO A 3 25.72 -29.29 29.91
C PRO A 3 26.31 -29.23 28.49
N ASP A 4 25.47 -28.90 27.49
CA ASP A 4 25.87 -28.73 26.09
C ASP A 4 26.41 -27.33 25.75
N GLY A 5 26.67 -26.49 26.76
CA GLY A 5 27.22 -25.14 26.58
C GLY A 5 26.24 -24.10 26.06
N SER A 6 24.96 -24.43 25.89
CA SER A 6 23.97 -23.47 25.41
C SER A 6 23.60 -22.44 26.49
N GLU A 7 23.57 -21.17 26.09
CA GLU A 7 23.12 -20.08 26.95
C GLU A 7 21.60 -20.16 27.14
N LEU A 8 21.18 -20.39 28.39
CA LEU A 8 19.77 -20.31 28.76
C LEU A 8 19.41 -18.84 28.90
N ARG A 9 18.42 -18.41 28.13
CA ARG A 9 17.83 -17.08 28.23
C ARG A 9 16.40 -17.21 28.75
N MET A 10 15.95 -16.17 29.45
CA MET A 10 14.59 -16.13 29.96
C MET A 10 13.63 -16.02 28.76
N ALA A 11 12.88 -17.09 28.50
CA ALA A 11 11.94 -17.18 27.38
C ALA A 11 10.51 -16.77 27.79
N GLY A 12 10.24 -16.71 29.10
CA GLY A 12 9.00 -16.22 29.68
C GLY A 12 9.16 -15.93 31.16
N LEU A 13 8.11 -15.37 31.80
CA LEU A 13 8.14 -14.90 33.19
C LEU A 13 8.57 -15.97 34.23
N ARG A 14 8.43 -17.25 33.89
CA ARG A 14 8.80 -18.38 34.76
C ARG A 14 9.57 -19.50 34.03
N GLN A 15 10.04 -19.27 32.80
CA GLN A 15 10.66 -20.31 31.98
C GLN A 15 11.96 -19.81 31.33
N PHE A 16 12.98 -20.66 31.39
CA PHE A 16 14.25 -20.49 30.70
C PHE A 16 14.37 -21.53 29.60
N ALA A 17 14.80 -21.11 28.42
CA ALA A 17 15.02 -21.99 27.27
C ALA A 17 16.31 -21.58 26.55
N PRO A 18 16.97 -22.53 25.85
CA PRO A 18 18.06 -22.18 24.95
C PRO A 18 17.48 -21.41 23.76
N ILE A 19 17.84 -20.12 23.65
CA ILE A 19 17.46 -19.29 22.50
C ILE A 19 18.66 -19.21 21.56
N VAL A 20 18.54 -19.83 20.40
CA VAL A 20 19.54 -19.78 19.33
C VAL A 20 19.02 -18.93 18.17
N ASN A 21 19.93 -18.20 17.51
CA ASN A 21 19.58 -17.50 16.28
C ASN A 21 19.16 -18.54 15.24
N ARG A 22 17.95 -18.38 14.69
CA ARG A 22 17.45 -19.23 13.60
C ARG A 22 18.25 -19.00 12.32
N TYR A 23 18.56 -17.74 12.03
CA TYR A 23 19.26 -17.34 10.81
C TYR A 23 20.69 -16.99 11.13
N GLU A 24 21.60 -17.44 10.27
CA GLU A 24 23.01 -17.11 10.31
C GLU A 24 23.39 -16.37 9.03
N ALA A 25 23.87 -15.14 9.17
CA ALA A 25 24.33 -14.35 8.04
C ALA A 25 25.72 -14.82 7.60
N ARG A 26 25.86 -15.07 6.30
CA ARG A 26 27.14 -15.42 5.67
C ARG A 26 27.76 -14.20 5.02
N GLU A 27 29.08 -14.27 4.76
CA GLU A 27 29.84 -13.16 4.17
C GLU A 27 29.38 -12.79 2.75
N ASP A 28 28.76 -13.73 2.04
CA ASP A 28 28.19 -13.54 0.70
C ASP A 28 26.83 -12.81 0.69
N GLY A 29 26.29 -12.47 1.86
CA GLY A 29 24.98 -11.84 2.01
C GLY A 29 23.79 -12.81 2.00
N THR A 30 24.04 -14.12 1.93
CA THR A 30 23.00 -15.15 2.11
C THR A 30 22.70 -15.37 3.59
N LEU A 31 21.49 -15.86 3.88
CA LEU A 31 21.10 -16.29 5.21
C LEU A 31 20.98 -17.81 5.24
N TYR A 32 21.59 -18.47 6.21
CA TYR A 32 21.41 -19.89 6.44
C TYR A 32 20.35 -20.11 7.53
N ASP A 33 19.29 -20.84 7.20
CA ASP A 33 18.24 -21.20 8.15
C ASP A 33 18.59 -22.50 8.88
N ARG A 34 18.87 -22.38 10.17
CA ARG A 34 19.26 -23.51 11.03
C ARG A 34 18.10 -24.43 11.42
N ARG A 35 16.84 -24.01 11.23
CA ARG A 35 15.69 -24.88 11.53
C ARG A 35 15.38 -25.80 10.36
N ASP A 36 15.40 -25.25 9.15
CA ASP A 36 14.98 -25.95 7.94
C ASP A 36 16.16 -26.34 7.03
N ASP A 37 17.39 -26.16 7.52
CA ASP A 37 18.67 -26.54 6.91
C ASP A 37 18.79 -26.12 5.43
N ARG A 38 18.52 -24.84 5.16
CA ARG A 38 18.48 -24.29 3.81
C ARG A 38 19.17 -22.94 3.70
N VAL A 39 19.66 -22.63 2.51
CA VAL A 39 20.24 -21.32 2.19
C VAL A 39 19.16 -20.42 1.61
N LEU A 40 19.14 -19.19 2.06
CA LEU A 40 18.24 -18.14 1.61
C LEU A 40 19.05 -17.09 0.87
N THR A 41 18.72 -16.92 -0.40
CA THR A 41 19.39 -15.96 -1.28
C THR A 41 18.59 -14.65 -1.32
N PRO A 42 19.23 -13.48 -1.18
CA PRO A 42 18.54 -12.21 -1.31
C PRO A 42 18.16 -11.94 -2.78
N ASP A 43 16.87 -11.78 -3.06
CA ASP A 43 16.37 -11.32 -4.36
C ASP A 43 16.00 -9.84 -4.28
N HIS A 44 16.88 -8.99 -4.82
CA HIS A 44 16.71 -7.54 -4.87
C HIS A 44 15.67 -7.07 -5.91
N THR A 45 15.13 -7.96 -6.74
CA THR A 45 14.09 -7.64 -7.73
C THR A 45 12.71 -7.61 -7.08
N ILE A 46 12.44 -8.58 -6.21
CA ILE A 46 11.17 -8.68 -5.48
C ILE A 46 11.26 -8.12 -4.06
N GLY A 47 12.47 -8.01 -3.49
CA GLY A 47 12.70 -7.54 -2.13
C GLY A 47 12.46 -8.60 -1.07
N PHE A 48 12.82 -9.86 -1.33
CA PHE A 48 12.64 -10.96 -0.39
C PHE A 48 13.84 -11.90 -0.39
N PHE A 49 14.03 -12.61 0.72
CA PHE A 49 14.89 -13.79 0.76
C PHE A 49 14.13 -14.97 0.15
N VAL A 50 14.78 -15.69 -0.77
CA VAL A 50 14.20 -16.82 -1.49
C VAL A 50 15.02 -18.07 -1.19
N ALA A 51 14.33 -19.14 -0.80
CA ALA A 51 14.94 -20.45 -0.62
C ALA A 51 15.13 -21.17 -1.98
N ASP A 52 15.89 -22.26 -1.97
CA ASP A 52 16.19 -23.05 -3.18
C ASP A 52 14.94 -23.63 -3.87
N ASP A 53 13.83 -23.78 -3.13
CA ASP A 53 12.52 -24.23 -3.61
C ASP A 53 11.64 -23.09 -4.17
N GLY A 54 12.15 -21.85 -4.19
CA GLY A 54 11.41 -20.66 -4.58
C GLY A 54 10.51 -20.08 -3.48
N GLN A 55 10.54 -20.64 -2.26
CA GLN A 55 9.76 -20.12 -1.14
C GLN A 55 10.30 -18.75 -0.70
N ARG A 56 9.40 -17.76 -0.62
CA ARG A 56 9.71 -16.42 -0.14
C ARG A 56 9.62 -16.37 1.38
N ILE A 57 10.66 -15.85 2.02
CA ILE A 57 10.73 -15.68 3.47
C ILE A 57 10.40 -14.24 3.85
N THR A 58 9.42 -14.09 4.74
CA THR A 58 8.99 -12.81 5.32
C THR A 58 9.83 -12.49 6.55
N PRO A 59 10.21 -11.22 6.81
CA PRO A 59 9.82 -10.01 6.10
C PRO A 59 10.65 -9.73 4.83
N GLY A 60 10.00 -9.11 3.85
CA GLY A 60 10.67 -8.50 2.71
C GLY A 60 11.15 -7.07 3.02
N TRP A 61 11.84 -6.46 2.07
CA TRP A 61 12.30 -5.07 2.12
C TRP A 61 11.82 -4.31 0.87
N PRO A 62 11.62 -2.98 0.96
CA PRO A 62 11.24 -2.18 -0.19
C PRO A 62 12.36 -2.17 -1.23
N VAL A 63 12.00 -2.42 -2.48
CA VAL A 63 12.91 -2.38 -3.63
C VAL A 63 12.41 -1.39 -4.67
N ASN A 64 13.34 -0.77 -5.40
CA ASN A 64 13.00 0.15 -6.46
C ASN A 64 12.54 -0.64 -7.69
N VAL A 65 11.22 -0.62 -7.96
CA VAL A 65 10.62 -1.30 -9.11
C VAL A 65 10.40 -0.37 -10.32
N GLY A 66 10.83 0.89 -10.23
CA GLY A 66 10.71 1.87 -11.32
C GLY A 66 9.27 2.10 -11.77
N PHE A 67 9.02 1.98 -13.08
CA PHE A 67 7.72 2.21 -13.71
C PHE A 67 6.81 0.99 -13.78
N SER A 68 7.23 -0.17 -13.25
CA SER A 68 6.49 -1.43 -13.39
C SER A 68 5.05 -1.33 -12.85
N ASN A 69 4.88 -0.69 -11.69
CA ASN A 69 3.57 -0.45 -11.08
C ASN A 69 2.64 0.37 -11.99
N TYR A 70 3.16 1.38 -12.68
CA TYR A 70 2.37 2.19 -13.60
C TYR A 70 1.98 1.40 -14.84
N THR A 71 2.92 0.65 -15.42
CA THR A 71 2.63 -0.19 -16.60
C THR A 71 1.62 -1.29 -16.29
N GLN A 72 1.60 -1.83 -15.07
CA GLN A 72 0.64 -2.83 -14.64
C GLN A 72 -0.80 -2.28 -14.68
N ILE A 73 -1.00 -1.03 -14.26
CA ILE A 73 -2.31 -0.37 -14.32
C ILE A 73 -2.84 -0.27 -15.76
N PHE A 74 -1.95 -0.11 -16.76
CA PHE A 74 -2.34 -0.01 -18.18
C PHE A 74 -2.36 -1.35 -18.93
N THR A 75 -1.72 -2.39 -18.41
CA THR A 75 -1.60 -3.68 -19.08
C THR A 75 -2.63 -4.67 -18.56
N ASP A 76 -2.94 -4.60 -17.27
CA ASP A 76 -3.83 -5.56 -16.60
C ASP A 76 -5.32 -5.24 -16.90
N PRO A 77 -6.04 -6.11 -17.63
CA PRO A 77 -7.44 -5.88 -17.97
C PRO A 77 -8.36 -5.87 -16.72
N ASP A 78 -8.00 -6.58 -15.65
CA ASP A 78 -8.81 -6.65 -14.43
C ASP A 78 -8.78 -5.32 -13.65
N ILE A 79 -7.67 -4.58 -13.75
CA ILE A 79 -7.50 -3.27 -13.10
C ILE A 79 -8.07 -2.15 -13.98
N ARG A 80 -7.90 -2.24 -15.31
CA ARG A 80 -8.32 -1.19 -16.25
C ARG A 80 -9.82 -0.96 -16.31
N GLY A 81 -10.62 -2.03 -16.28
CA GLY A 81 -12.07 -1.95 -16.39
C GLY A 81 -12.68 -1.04 -15.31
N PRO A 82 -12.52 -1.37 -14.03
CA PRO A 82 -13.03 -0.57 -12.92
C PRO A 82 -12.43 0.85 -12.88
N PHE A 83 -11.14 1.00 -13.20
CA PHE A 83 -10.48 2.30 -13.20
C PHE A 83 -11.14 3.29 -14.17
N MET A 84 -11.40 2.86 -15.41
CA MET A 84 -12.05 3.73 -16.41
C MET A 84 -13.48 4.08 -16.03
N GLN A 85 -14.24 3.15 -15.46
CA GLN A 85 -15.60 3.41 -14.99
C GLN A 85 -15.62 4.50 -13.92
N ILE A 86 -14.74 4.41 -12.92
CA ILE A 86 -14.64 5.41 -11.84
C ILE A 86 -14.16 6.74 -12.41
N PHE A 87 -13.20 6.73 -13.32
CA PHE A 87 -12.70 7.94 -13.98
C PHE A 87 -13.82 8.68 -14.74
N VAL A 88 -14.58 7.97 -15.58
CA VAL A 88 -15.69 8.58 -16.33
C VAL A 88 -16.76 9.10 -15.38
N TRP A 89 -17.12 8.33 -14.35
CA TRP A 89 -18.11 8.75 -13.36
C TRP A 89 -17.67 10.02 -12.61
N THR A 90 -16.43 10.08 -12.13
CA THR A 90 -15.90 11.26 -11.41
C THR A 90 -15.86 12.49 -12.30
N PHE A 91 -15.46 12.34 -13.57
CA PHE A 91 -15.47 13.44 -14.54
C PHE A 91 -16.88 13.94 -14.82
N VAL A 92 -17.83 13.04 -15.10
CA VAL A 92 -19.24 13.39 -15.34
C VAL A 92 -19.86 14.04 -14.11
N PHE A 93 -19.63 13.49 -12.92
CA PHE A 93 -20.14 14.03 -11.66
C PHE A 93 -19.61 15.45 -11.40
N ALA A 94 -18.31 15.67 -11.58
CA ALA A 94 -17.70 16.98 -11.41
C ALA A 94 -18.25 17.99 -12.43
N ALA A 95 -18.33 17.60 -13.70
CA ALA A 95 -18.89 18.45 -14.75
C ALA A 95 -20.36 18.83 -14.47
N LEU A 96 -21.19 17.86 -14.09
CA LEU A 96 -22.58 18.12 -13.72
C LEU A 96 -22.69 19.03 -12.50
N THR A 97 -21.85 18.84 -11.49
CA THR A 97 -21.86 19.68 -10.28
C THR A 97 -21.52 21.12 -10.63
N VAL A 98 -20.49 21.36 -11.44
CA VAL A 98 -20.13 22.72 -11.91
C VAL A 98 -21.27 23.33 -12.73
N VAL A 99 -21.87 22.58 -13.66
CA VAL A 99 -22.98 23.09 -14.48
C VAL A 99 -24.21 23.42 -13.64
N PHE A 100 -24.60 22.56 -12.70
CA PHE A 100 -25.77 22.81 -11.85
C PHE A 100 -25.54 23.97 -10.88
N THR A 101 -24.38 24.03 -10.22
CA THR A 101 -24.05 25.14 -9.32
C THR A 101 -23.98 26.47 -10.08
N LEU A 102 -23.41 26.47 -11.29
CA LEU A 102 -23.40 27.64 -12.17
C LEU A 102 -24.82 28.04 -12.57
N ALA A 103 -25.65 27.11 -13.03
CA ALA A 103 -27.00 27.39 -13.47
C ALA A 103 -27.86 27.96 -12.33
N VAL A 104 -27.85 27.31 -11.16
CA VAL A 104 -28.57 27.78 -9.97
C VAL A 104 -28.05 29.15 -9.52
N GLY A 105 -26.73 29.32 -9.43
CA GLY A 105 -26.10 30.59 -9.05
C GLY A 105 -26.44 31.72 -10.03
N PHE A 106 -26.39 31.44 -11.34
CA PHE A 106 -26.71 32.40 -12.39
C PHE A 106 -28.18 32.82 -12.38
N VAL A 107 -29.11 31.86 -12.23
CA VAL A 107 -30.54 32.13 -12.13
C VAL A 107 -30.82 32.97 -10.88
N LEU A 108 -30.26 32.58 -9.73
CA LEU A 108 -30.47 33.29 -8.47
C LEU A 108 -29.90 34.71 -8.52
N ALA A 109 -28.71 34.89 -9.09
CA ALA A 109 -28.09 36.19 -9.30
C ALA A 109 -28.94 37.10 -10.22
N SER A 110 -29.42 36.55 -11.34
CA SER A 110 -30.27 37.27 -12.30
C SER A 110 -31.59 37.73 -11.65
N LEU A 111 -32.20 36.87 -10.82
CA LEU A 111 -33.41 37.22 -10.06
C LEU A 111 -33.13 38.28 -9.01
N LEU A 112 -32.05 38.16 -8.23
CA LEU A 112 -31.69 39.18 -7.22
C LEU A 112 -31.35 40.53 -7.85
N GLN A 113 -30.83 40.55 -9.08
CA GLN A 113 -30.57 41.78 -9.80
C GLN A 113 -31.86 42.50 -10.20
N TRP A 114 -32.98 41.78 -10.41
CA TRP A 114 -34.25 42.37 -10.80
C TRP A 114 -34.82 43.32 -9.72
N ASP A 115 -35.01 44.59 -10.05
CA ASP A 115 -35.43 45.68 -9.14
C ASP A 115 -36.81 45.48 -8.46
N GLN A 116 -37.69 44.63 -9.01
CA GLN A 116 -39.07 44.51 -8.54
C GLN A 116 -39.27 43.63 -7.27
N LEU A 117 -38.21 42.96 -6.79
CA LEU A 117 -38.27 42.10 -5.61
C LEU A 117 -38.14 42.90 -4.31
N LYS A 118 -39.28 43.19 -3.67
CA LYS A 118 -39.35 43.74 -2.31
C LYS A 118 -38.84 42.70 -1.30
N GLY A 119 -37.57 42.83 -0.87
CA GLY A 119 -36.97 41.96 0.17
C GLY A 119 -35.54 41.47 -0.07
N LYS A 120 -34.78 42.04 -1.01
CA LYS A 120 -33.41 41.62 -1.39
C LYS A 120 -32.43 41.44 -0.20
N ALA A 121 -32.62 42.14 0.91
CA ALA A 121 -31.73 42.09 2.08
C ALA A 121 -31.94 40.89 3.01
N ILE A 122 -33.08 40.20 2.94
CA ILE A 122 -33.35 38.99 3.75
C ILE A 122 -32.99 37.72 2.95
N TYR A 123 -33.00 37.81 1.61
CA TYR A 123 -32.70 36.70 0.69
C TYR A 123 -31.21 36.58 0.31
N ARG A 124 -30.41 37.61 0.58
CA ARG A 124 -28.95 37.64 0.36
C ARG A 124 -28.22 37.19 1.62
#